data_AF-A0A178M7V9-F1
#
_entry.id   AF-A0A178M7V9-F1
#
_cell.length_a   1.000
_cell.length_b   1.000
_cell.length_c   1.000
_cell.angle_alpha   90.00
_cell.angle_beta   90.00
_cell.angle_gamma   90.00
#
_symmetry.space_group_name_H-M   'P 1'
#
loop_
_entity.id
_entity.type
_entity.pdbx_description
1 polymer ?
#
loop_
_entity_poly.entity_id
_entity_poly.type
_entity_poly.pdbx_seq_one_letter_code
_entity_poly.pdbx_strand_id
1 'polypeptide(L)'
;MMNNSAAIYVAHSDHAAVTTALAAILAEQGWHAVDLPPHAISGIIMIPDKPYRHFFIAPSTKGWVAIWEDPRYFADRNLARALAARLHTRSVWIEVGGNGVSWARGVYQDDTVGEERFEAVETTFYGERGVVHLAFDPDPLPEEWISQLGLPYPELHYEAILAGAIPPAGPPLHLAVQRRASAAQ
;
A
#
# COMPACT_ATOMS: atom_id res chain seq x y z
N MET A 1 -21.23 -1.85 2.10
CA MET A 1 -20.61 -0.54 1.86
C MET A 1 -19.25 -0.91 1.28
N MET A 2 -18.99 -0.66 -0.01
CA MET A 2 -17.82 -1.23 -0.70
C MET A 2 -16.54 -0.65 -0.12
N ASN A 3 -15.64 -1.51 0.34
CA ASN A 3 -14.41 -1.08 0.98
C ASN A 3 -13.32 -0.78 -0.08
N ASN A 4 -12.71 0.40 0.03
CA ASN A 4 -11.50 0.76 -0.69
C ASN A 4 -10.27 0.17 0.01
N SER A 5 -10.23 -1.16 0.18
CA SER A 5 -9.21 -1.91 0.94
C SER A 5 -7.86 -2.01 0.19
N ALA A 6 -7.43 -0.94 -0.48
CA ALA A 6 -6.12 -0.89 -1.09
C ALA A 6 -5.07 -1.11 0.01
N ALA A 7 -4.28 -2.16 -0.15
CA ALA A 7 -3.31 -2.59 0.85
C ALA A 7 -2.24 -3.48 0.22
N ILE A 8 -1.09 -3.51 0.88
CA ILE A 8 -0.06 -4.52 0.67
C ILE A 8 -0.13 -5.50 1.83
N TYR A 9 -0.18 -6.79 1.53
CA TYR A 9 -0.11 -7.86 2.52
C TYR A 9 1.21 -8.58 2.38
N VAL A 10 1.92 -8.78 3.48
CA VAL A 10 3.20 -9.49 3.52
C VAL A 10 3.05 -10.71 4.42
N ALA A 11 3.38 -11.90 3.93
CA ALA A 11 3.33 -13.13 4.70
C ALA A 11 4.48 -13.13 5.73
N HIS A 12 4.24 -12.49 6.87
CA HIS A 12 5.21 -12.30 7.93
C HIS A 12 4.54 -12.30 9.30
N SER A 13 5.24 -12.78 10.32
CA SER A 13 4.75 -12.86 11.71
C SER A 13 5.02 -11.59 12.52
N ASP A 14 6.00 -10.79 12.10
CA ASP A 14 6.44 -9.59 12.81
C ASP A 14 6.28 -8.34 11.93
N HIS A 15 5.39 -7.45 12.35
CA HIS A 15 5.15 -6.18 11.66
C HIS A 15 6.27 -5.16 11.84
N ALA A 16 7.08 -5.23 12.90
CA ALA A 16 8.22 -4.35 13.09
C ALA A 16 9.36 -4.66 12.11
N ALA A 17 9.61 -5.95 11.84
CA ALA A 17 10.50 -6.39 10.78
C ALA A 17 10.03 -5.92 9.39
N VAL A 18 8.72 -6.01 9.11
CA VAL A 18 8.13 -5.49 7.87
C VAL A 18 8.28 -3.97 7.76
N THR A 19 8.01 -3.22 8.83
CA THR A 19 8.23 -1.76 8.88
C THR A 19 9.69 -1.40 8.64
N THR A 20 10.63 -2.16 9.20
CA THR A 20 12.08 -1.94 8.99
C THR A 20 12.47 -2.18 7.53
N ALA A 21 11.97 -3.26 6.92
CA ALA A 21 12.20 -3.54 5.50
C ALA A 21 11.59 -2.48 4.59
N LEU A 22 10.36 -2.04 4.89
CA LEU A 22 9.68 -0.96 4.19
C LEU A 22 10.50 0.35 4.25
N ALA A 23 10.96 0.74 5.43
CA ALA A 23 11.77 1.93 5.62
C ALA A 23 13.09 1.86 4.83
N ALA A 24 13.74 0.68 4.79
CA ALA A 24 14.97 0.49 4.01
C ALA A 24 14.73 0.61 2.49
N ILE A 25 13.65 0.01 1.98
CA ILE A 25 13.26 0.12 0.56
C ILE A 25 12.98 1.59 0.19
N LEU A 26 12.23 2.29 1.05
CA LEU A 26 11.93 3.71 0.86
C LEU A 26 13.20 4.57 0.89
N ALA A 27 14.15 4.25 1.77
CA ALA A 27 15.45 4.92 1.84
C ALA A 27 16.28 4.75 0.56
N GLU A 28 16.31 3.54 0.00
CA GLU A 28 16.95 3.26 -1.30
C GLU A 28 16.29 4.05 -2.45
N GLN A 29 15.02 4.40 -2.32
CA GLN A 29 14.28 5.25 -3.26
C GLN A 29 14.40 6.76 -2.96
N GLY A 30 15.26 7.17 -2.02
CA GLY A 30 15.51 8.58 -1.69
C GLY A 30 14.51 9.20 -0.72
N TRP A 31 13.64 8.41 -0.11
CA TRP A 31 12.78 8.84 0.99
C TRP A 31 13.52 8.74 2.33
N HIS A 32 13.15 9.54 3.33
CA HIS A 32 13.71 9.43 4.67
C HIS A 32 12.60 9.53 5.70
N ALA A 33 12.72 8.76 6.79
CA ALA A 33 11.77 8.81 7.89
C ALA A 33 11.75 10.21 8.52
N VAL A 34 10.55 10.69 8.80
CA VAL A 34 10.28 11.98 9.44
C VAL A 34 9.21 11.80 10.51
N ASP A 35 9.20 12.69 11.49
CA ASP A 35 8.13 12.75 12.48
C ASP A 35 7.02 13.67 11.96
N LEU A 36 5.98 13.06 11.40
CA LEU A 36 4.76 13.74 10.95
C LEU A 36 3.56 13.01 11.52
N PRO A 37 2.54 13.74 12.01
CA PRO A 37 1.35 13.09 12.51
C PRO A 37 0.58 12.40 11.36
N PRO A 38 -0.17 11.30 11.62
CA PRO A 38 -0.84 10.55 10.57
C PRO A 38 -1.88 11.31 9.73
N HIS A 39 -2.33 12.47 10.23
CA HIS A 39 -3.29 13.36 9.56
C HIS A 39 -2.63 14.43 8.69
N ALA A 40 -1.31 14.59 8.72
CA ALA A 40 -0.59 15.57 7.90
C ALA A 40 -0.44 15.07 6.45
N ILE A 41 -1.56 14.75 5.80
CA ILE A 41 -1.66 14.07 4.49
C ILE A 41 -1.49 15.07 3.34
N SER A 42 -0.88 14.62 2.23
CA SER A 42 -0.77 15.39 0.99
C SER A 42 -1.99 15.11 0.12
N GLY A 43 -2.61 16.16 -0.42
CA GLY A 43 -3.70 16.03 -1.39
C GLY A 43 -3.26 15.57 -2.78
N ILE A 44 -1.95 15.52 -3.04
CA ILE A 44 -1.39 15.03 -4.31
C ILE A 44 -1.59 13.52 -4.37
N ILE A 45 -2.24 13.05 -5.43
CA ILE A 45 -2.49 11.64 -5.67
C ILE A 45 -1.17 10.99 -6.12
N MET A 46 -0.55 11.42 -7.23
CA MET A 46 0.64 10.75 -7.78
C MET A 46 1.87 10.66 -6.84
N ILE A 47 2.33 9.43 -6.53
CA ILE A 47 3.53 9.15 -5.69
C ILE A 47 4.77 9.96 -6.09
N PRO A 48 5.15 10.07 -7.38
CA PRO A 48 6.37 10.79 -7.75
C PRO A 48 6.37 12.27 -7.36
N ASP A 49 5.18 12.87 -7.29
CA ASP A 49 4.99 14.28 -6.97
C ASP A 49 4.67 14.51 -5.48
N LYS A 50 4.44 13.44 -4.69
CA LYS A 50 4.16 13.57 -3.25
C LYS A 50 5.39 14.13 -2.50
N PRO A 51 5.22 15.15 -1.64
CA PRO A 51 6.31 15.64 -0.79
C PRO A 51 6.64 14.66 0.34
N TYR A 52 5.63 13.97 0.85
CA TYR A 52 5.72 12.97 1.91
C TYR A 52 4.69 11.86 1.68
N ARG A 53 4.98 10.68 2.23
CA ARG A 53 4.12 9.49 2.20
C ARG A 53 3.88 8.97 3.61
N HIS A 54 2.73 8.36 3.84
CA HIS A 54 2.36 7.77 5.12
C HIS A 54 1.96 6.32 4.97
N PHE A 55 2.27 5.53 6.00
CA PHE A 55 1.95 4.11 6.08
C PHE A 55 1.46 3.74 7.47
N PHE A 56 0.41 2.92 7.52
CA PHE A 56 0.03 2.15 8.71
C PHE A 56 0.35 0.69 8.50
N ILE A 57 1.06 0.07 9.44
CA ILE A 57 1.50 -1.33 9.39
C ILE A 57 0.87 -2.11 10.54
N ALA A 58 -0.11 -2.95 10.24
CA ALA A 58 -0.86 -3.73 11.23
C ALA A 58 0.00 -4.82 11.89
N PRO A 59 -0.27 -5.19 13.16
CA PRO A 59 0.23 -6.44 13.71
C PRO A 59 -0.16 -7.65 12.86
N SER A 60 0.67 -8.68 12.87
CA SER A 60 0.40 -9.89 12.07
C SER A 60 -0.90 -10.57 12.51
N THR A 61 -1.71 -10.97 11.54
CA THR A 61 -2.92 -11.79 11.76
C THR A 61 -3.01 -12.84 10.68
N LYS A 62 -3.26 -14.09 11.07
CA LYS A 62 -3.26 -15.26 10.17
C LYS A 62 -1.95 -15.39 9.37
N GLY A 63 -0.82 -14.94 9.94
CA GLY A 63 0.49 -14.97 9.28
C GLY A 63 0.72 -13.86 8.26
N TRP A 64 -0.13 -12.84 8.23
CA TRP A 64 -0.04 -11.70 7.31
C TRP A 64 0.07 -10.38 8.05
N VAL A 65 0.95 -9.51 7.59
CA VAL A 65 1.04 -8.10 7.96
C VAL A 65 0.39 -7.28 6.85
N ALA A 66 -0.61 -6.46 7.20
CA ALA A 66 -1.24 -5.52 6.28
C ALA A 66 -0.57 -4.14 6.37
N ILE A 67 -0.36 -3.51 5.22
CA ILE A 67 0.18 -2.16 5.06
C ILE A 67 -0.86 -1.35 4.28
N TRP A 68 -1.34 -0.28 4.90
CA TRP A 68 -2.14 0.74 4.21
C TRP A 68 -1.26 1.97 4.00
N GLU A 69 -1.14 2.41 2.76
CA GLU A 69 -0.44 3.64 2.42
C GLU A 69 -1.42 4.78 2.15
N ASP A 70 -0.94 6.02 2.25
CA ASP A 70 -1.50 7.26 1.72
C ASP A 70 -3.03 7.23 1.51
N PRO A 71 -3.83 7.89 2.36
CA PRO A 71 -5.28 7.83 2.23
C PRO A 71 -5.74 8.35 0.87
N ARG A 72 -6.79 7.73 0.34
CA ARG A 72 -7.33 7.95 -1.01
C ARG A 72 -6.36 7.62 -2.15
N TYR A 73 -5.22 6.99 -1.84
CA TYR A 73 -4.28 6.53 -2.85
C TYR A 73 -4.24 5.01 -2.97
N PHE A 74 -3.67 4.59 -4.08
CA PHE A 74 -3.56 3.23 -4.49
C PHE A 74 -2.25 2.62 -4.00
N ALA A 75 -2.30 1.47 -3.34
CA ALA A 75 -1.10 0.80 -2.83
C ALA A 75 0.01 0.69 -3.90
N ASP A 76 1.28 0.90 -3.53
CA ASP A 76 2.39 0.89 -4.48
C ASP A 76 2.82 -0.55 -4.80
N ARG A 77 2.52 -0.97 -6.03
CA ARG A 77 2.91 -2.28 -6.57
C ARG A 77 4.40 -2.58 -6.39
N ASN A 78 5.26 -1.59 -6.63
CA ASN A 78 6.70 -1.80 -6.60
C ASN A 78 7.19 -2.02 -5.17
N LEU A 79 6.54 -1.39 -4.17
CA LEU A 79 6.82 -1.68 -2.76
C LEU A 79 6.45 -3.12 -2.41
N ALA A 80 5.30 -3.63 -2.87
CA ALA A 80 4.90 -5.01 -2.61
C ALA A 80 5.92 -6.02 -3.16
N ARG A 81 6.36 -5.83 -4.42
CA ARG A 81 7.43 -6.65 -5.02
C ARG A 81 8.74 -6.58 -4.25
N ALA A 82 9.18 -5.36 -3.90
CA ALA A 82 10.41 -5.16 -3.18
C ALA A 82 10.37 -5.80 -1.78
N LEU A 83 9.22 -5.76 -1.11
CA LEU A 83 9.01 -6.41 0.18
C LEU A 83 9.10 -7.94 0.08
N ALA A 84 8.44 -8.56 -0.92
CA ALA A 84 8.55 -9.99 -1.16
C ALA A 84 10.01 -10.43 -1.35
N ALA A 85 10.73 -9.71 -2.21
CA ALA A 85 12.12 -10.01 -2.52
C ALA A 85 13.05 -9.84 -1.32
N ARG A 86 12.91 -8.72 -0.58
CA ARG A 86 13.79 -8.40 0.55
C ARG A 86 13.58 -9.32 1.75
N LEU A 87 12.34 -9.73 2.00
CA LEU A 87 11.99 -10.57 3.13
C LEU A 87 11.97 -12.05 2.79
N HIS A 88 12.28 -12.42 1.54
CA HIS A 88 12.21 -13.79 1.02
C HIS A 88 10.87 -14.46 1.36
N THR A 89 9.78 -13.78 1.01
CA THR A 89 8.42 -14.19 1.39
C THR A 89 7.40 -13.87 0.30
N ARG A 90 6.15 -14.27 0.56
CA ARG A 90 5.00 -13.91 -0.26
C ARG A 90 4.52 -12.51 0.08
N SER A 91 4.22 -11.71 -0.93
CA SER A 91 3.43 -10.48 -0.77
C SER A 91 2.27 -10.43 -1.76
N VAL A 92 1.25 -9.68 -1.38
CA VAL A 92 0.05 -9.47 -2.17
C VAL A 92 -0.19 -7.97 -2.25
N TRP A 93 -0.39 -7.48 -3.46
CA TRP A 93 -0.74 -6.08 -3.72
C TRP A 93 -2.18 -6.00 -4.18
N ILE A 94 -2.93 -5.05 -3.60
CA ILE A 94 -4.29 -4.70 -4.01
C ILE A 94 -4.37 -3.18 -4.14
N GLU A 95 -4.74 -2.72 -5.32
CA GLU A 95 -5.03 -1.32 -5.63
C GLU A 95 -6.52 -1.22 -5.99
N VAL A 96 -7.25 -0.25 -5.42
CA VAL A 96 -8.70 -0.08 -5.65
C VAL A 96 -9.00 1.37 -6.03
N GLY A 97 -9.53 1.58 -7.23
CA GLY A 97 -9.98 2.86 -7.79
C GLY A 97 -11.49 3.00 -7.92
N GLY A 98 -11.99 4.23 -7.75
CA GLY A 98 -13.37 4.61 -8.07
C GLY A 98 -14.46 3.77 -7.39
N ASN A 99 -14.54 3.78 -6.05
CA ASN A 99 -15.53 3.02 -5.26
C ASN A 99 -15.56 1.50 -5.59
N GLY A 100 -14.43 0.90 -5.98
CA GLY A 100 -14.34 -0.52 -6.32
C GLY A 100 -14.73 -0.88 -7.75
N VAL A 101 -15.09 0.11 -8.59
CA VAL A 101 -15.43 -0.11 -10.01
C VAL A 101 -14.20 -0.53 -10.83
N SER A 102 -13.01 -0.14 -10.38
CA SER A 102 -11.75 -0.54 -11.01
C SER A 102 -10.75 -0.95 -9.94
N TRP A 103 -10.04 -2.05 -10.11
CA TRP A 103 -9.03 -2.47 -9.14
C TRP A 103 -7.92 -3.27 -9.83
N ALA A 104 -6.77 -3.36 -9.19
CA ALA A 104 -5.63 -4.10 -9.69
C ALA A 104 -5.03 -4.95 -8.58
N ARG A 105 -4.28 -5.97 -8.98
CA ARG A 105 -3.68 -6.89 -8.03
C ARG A 105 -2.39 -7.51 -8.53
N GLY A 106 -1.63 -8.03 -7.57
CA GLY A 106 -0.48 -8.87 -7.84
C GLY A 106 -0.16 -9.80 -6.69
N VAL A 107 0.45 -10.94 -7.02
CA VAL A 107 1.00 -11.90 -6.07
C VAL A 107 2.47 -12.09 -6.38
N TYR A 108 3.31 -11.88 -5.37
CA TYR A 108 4.75 -11.94 -5.47
C TYR A 108 5.28 -12.96 -4.47
N GLN A 109 6.33 -13.69 -4.86
CA GLN A 109 7.01 -14.65 -4.02
C GLN A 109 8.50 -14.47 -4.24
N ASP A 110 9.22 -14.04 -3.22
CA ASP A 110 10.63 -13.70 -3.34
C ASP A 110 10.84 -12.65 -4.47
N ASP A 111 11.68 -12.96 -5.45
CA ASP A 111 11.94 -12.16 -6.65
C ASP A 111 10.99 -12.49 -7.82
N THR A 112 10.08 -13.44 -7.64
CA THR A 112 9.23 -13.99 -8.69
C THR A 112 7.84 -13.34 -8.68
N VAL A 113 7.37 -13.00 -9.89
CA VAL A 113 5.99 -12.57 -10.11
C VAL A 113 5.12 -13.81 -10.35
N GLY A 114 4.21 -14.11 -9.42
CA GLY A 114 3.27 -15.22 -9.56
C GLY A 114 2.06 -14.84 -10.39
N GLU A 115 1.49 -13.66 -10.12
CA GLU A 115 0.35 -13.11 -10.87
C GLU A 115 0.41 -11.58 -10.85
N GLU A 116 0.05 -10.92 -11.96
CA GLU A 116 -0.29 -9.50 -12.00
C GLU A 116 -1.49 -9.29 -12.92
N ARG A 117 -2.48 -8.51 -12.47
CA ARG A 117 -3.63 -8.10 -13.28
C ARG A 117 -3.90 -6.61 -13.05
N PHE A 118 -3.58 -5.80 -14.05
CA PHE A 118 -3.77 -4.36 -14.08
C PHE A 118 -3.72 -3.83 -15.51
N GLU A 119 -4.27 -2.64 -15.75
CA GLU A 119 -4.02 -1.82 -16.93
C GLU A 119 -3.30 -0.54 -16.48
N ALA A 120 -2.23 -0.19 -17.19
CA ALA A 120 -1.50 1.05 -16.93
C ALA A 120 -2.22 2.20 -17.63
N VAL A 121 -2.78 3.13 -16.84
CA VAL A 121 -3.48 4.30 -17.35
C VAL A 121 -2.67 5.54 -17.03
N GLU A 122 -2.19 6.23 -18.06
CA GLU A 122 -1.61 7.56 -17.91
C GLU A 122 -2.72 8.54 -17.51
N THR A 123 -2.53 9.22 -16.39
CA THR A 123 -3.45 10.25 -15.91
C THR A 123 -2.80 11.62 -15.98
N THR A 124 -3.58 12.59 -16.49
CA THR A 124 -3.26 14.03 -16.44
C THR A 124 -4.33 14.81 -15.66
N PHE A 125 -5.22 14.10 -14.96
CA PHE A 125 -6.26 14.72 -14.15
C PHE A 125 -5.63 15.64 -13.09
N TYR A 126 -6.25 16.79 -12.86
CA TYR A 126 -5.87 17.76 -11.82
C TYR A 126 -4.45 18.33 -11.93
N GLY A 127 -3.80 18.24 -13.10
CA GLY A 127 -2.42 18.73 -13.28
C GLY A 127 -1.36 17.80 -12.70
N GLU A 128 -1.73 16.58 -12.32
CA GLU A 128 -0.82 15.55 -11.85
C GLU A 128 -0.18 14.79 -13.02
N ARG A 129 1.00 14.21 -12.80
CA ARG A 129 1.73 13.46 -13.83
C ARG A 129 2.06 12.04 -13.36
N GLY A 130 1.67 11.06 -14.16
CA GLY A 130 2.17 9.69 -14.08
C GLY A 130 1.13 8.63 -14.42
N VAL A 131 1.32 7.43 -13.89
CA VAL A 131 0.56 6.23 -14.27
C VAL A 131 -0.13 5.65 -13.04
N VAL A 132 -1.44 5.40 -13.15
CA VAL A 132 -2.22 4.59 -12.19
C VAL A 132 -2.42 3.18 -12.76
N HIS A 133 -2.59 2.18 -11.91
CA HIS A 133 -2.69 0.79 -12.34
C HIS A 133 -4.06 0.23 -11.95
N LEU A 134 -4.99 0.20 -12.89
CA LEU A 134 -6.38 -0.19 -12.63
C LEU A 134 -6.82 -1.24 -13.64
N ALA A 135 -7.64 -2.21 -13.26
CA ALA A 135 -8.38 -3.03 -14.21
C ALA A 135 -9.88 -2.73 -14.07
N PHE A 136 -10.56 -2.54 -15.20
CA PHE A 136 -11.97 -2.10 -15.26
C PHE A 136 -12.97 -3.26 -15.43
N ASP A 137 -12.48 -4.49 -15.66
CA ASP A 137 -13.30 -5.72 -15.68
C ASP A 137 -12.59 -6.89 -14.95
N PRO A 138 -12.53 -6.86 -13.60
CA PRO A 138 -11.57 -7.66 -12.87
C PRO A 138 -12.13 -8.89 -12.14
N ASP A 139 -13.38 -9.32 -12.42
CA ASP A 139 -14.02 -10.49 -11.78
C ASP A 139 -12.98 -11.59 -11.45
N PRO A 140 -12.79 -11.94 -10.16
CA PRO A 140 -13.61 -11.60 -8.97
C PRO A 140 -13.50 -10.16 -8.44
N LEU A 141 -14.31 -9.78 -7.45
CA LEU A 141 -14.18 -8.49 -6.73
C LEU A 141 -13.02 -8.50 -5.70
N PRO A 142 -12.52 -7.33 -5.23
CA PRO A 142 -11.41 -7.27 -4.26
C PRO A 142 -11.70 -8.07 -2.99
N GLU A 143 -12.90 -7.94 -2.42
CA GLU A 143 -13.32 -8.61 -1.18
C GLU A 143 -13.32 -10.13 -1.32
N GLU A 144 -13.79 -10.64 -2.46
CA GLU A 144 -13.78 -12.06 -2.79
C GLU A 144 -12.35 -12.58 -2.88
N TRP A 145 -11.46 -11.82 -3.49
CA TRP A 145 -10.06 -12.21 -3.63
C TRP A 145 -9.30 -12.17 -2.31
N ILE A 146 -9.52 -11.14 -1.48
CA ILE A 146 -9.00 -11.06 -0.11
C ILE A 146 -9.44 -12.29 0.69
N SER A 147 -10.72 -12.66 0.58
CA SER A 147 -11.29 -13.84 1.24
C SER A 147 -10.66 -15.14 0.72
N GLN A 148 -10.55 -15.33 -0.59
CA GLN A 148 -9.93 -16.52 -1.21
C GLN A 148 -8.48 -16.72 -0.77
N LEU A 149 -7.73 -15.63 -0.59
CA LEU A 149 -6.36 -15.66 -0.12
C LEU A 149 -6.22 -15.74 1.42
N GLY A 150 -7.33 -15.66 2.15
CA GLY A 150 -7.33 -15.69 3.61
C GLY A 150 -6.70 -14.46 4.26
N LEU A 151 -6.66 -13.33 3.54
CA LEU A 151 -6.01 -12.10 3.97
C LEU A 151 -6.82 -11.42 5.10
N PRO A 152 -6.16 -10.77 6.07
CA PRO A 152 -6.82 -10.14 7.19
C PRO A 152 -7.47 -8.80 6.80
N TYR A 153 -8.41 -8.34 7.63
CA TYR A 153 -8.94 -6.97 7.60
C TYR A 153 -9.54 -6.49 6.26
N PRO A 154 -10.44 -7.28 5.63
CA PRO A 154 -11.10 -6.89 4.37
C PRO A 154 -11.88 -5.57 4.46
N GLU A 155 -12.21 -5.12 5.68
CA GLU A 155 -13.04 -3.95 6.02
C GLU A 155 -12.22 -2.75 6.54
N LEU A 156 -10.89 -2.88 6.69
CA LEU A 156 -10.03 -1.77 7.12
C LEU A 156 -9.32 -1.11 5.93
N HIS A 157 -9.13 0.20 6.07
CA HIS A 157 -8.41 1.07 5.14
C HIS A 157 -7.77 2.22 5.93
N TYR A 158 -6.91 3.01 5.29
CA TYR A 158 -6.13 4.06 5.96
C TYR A 158 -7.04 5.04 6.75
N GLU A 159 -8.10 5.55 6.14
CA GLU A 159 -8.98 6.56 6.75
C GLU A 159 -9.75 6.00 7.95
N ALA A 160 -10.12 4.73 7.94
CA ALA A 160 -10.75 4.09 9.10
C ALA A 160 -9.80 4.08 10.29
N ILE A 161 -8.52 3.75 10.06
CA ILE A 161 -7.49 3.76 11.10
C ILE A 161 -7.24 5.18 11.61
N LEU A 162 -7.18 6.16 10.69
CA LEU A 162 -7.06 7.57 11.04
C LEU A 162 -8.24 8.06 11.91
N ALA A 163 -9.44 7.54 11.67
CA ALA A 163 -10.64 7.82 12.46
C ALA A 163 -10.69 7.07 13.80
N GLY A 164 -9.67 6.25 14.12
CA GLY A 164 -9.54 5.53 15.38
C GLY A 164 -9.92 4.05 15.33
N ALA A 165 -10.16 3.47 14.15
CA ALA A 165 -10.31 2.02 14.04
C ALA A 165 -8.98 1.33 14.36
N ILE A 166 -9.03 0.30 15.20
CA ILE A 166 -7.85 -0.46 15.63
C ILE A 166 -8.01 -1.91 15.14
N PRO A 167 -7.02 -2.47 14.42
CA PRO A 167 -7.02 -3.89 14.10
C PRO A 167 -7.15 -4.75 15.38
N PRO A 168 -7.93 -5.84 15.36
CA PRO A 168 -8.12 -6.70 16.53
C PRO A 168 -6.82 -7.23 17.17
N ALA A 169 -5.75 -7.38 16.40
CA ALA A 169 -4.46 -7.84 16.90
C ALA A 169 -3.62 -6.76 17.61
N GLY A 170 -4.09 -5.51 17.63
CA GLY A 170 -3.43 -4.39 18.31
C GLY A 170 -3.25 -3.16 17.40
N PRO A 171 -2.69 -2.07 17.96
CA PRO A 171 -2.47 -0.84 17.22
C PRO A 171 -1.44 -1.03 16.10
N PRO A 172 -1.67 -0.42 14.92
CA PRO A 172 -0.68 -0.42 13.85
C PRO A 172 0.50 0.50 14.18
N LEU A 173 1.66 0.20 13.61
CA LEU A 173 2.78 1.13 13.56
C LEU A 173 2.51 2.19 12.49
N HIS A 174 2.99 3.41 12.71
CA HIS A 174 2.94 4.49 11.73
C HIS A 174 4.34 4.81 11.23
N LEU A 175 4.47 4.98 9.92
CA LEU A 175 5.69 5.43 9.26
C LEU A 175 5.33 6.61 8.35
N ALA A 176 5.98 7.76 8.56
CA ALA A 176 5.96 8.87 7.63
C ALA A 176 7.34 9.05 7.02
N VAL A 177 7.39 9.31 5.71
CA VAL A 177 8.64 9.55 4.99
C VAL A 177 8.53 10.78 4.10
N GLN A 178 9.63 11.49 3.91
CA GLN A 178 9.72 12.67 3.04
C GLN A 178 10.80 12.47 1.98
N ARG A 179 10.64 13.03 0.78
CA ARG A 179 11.78 13.18 -0.15
C ARG A 179 12.64 14.33 0.33
N ARG A 180 13.97 14.19 0.30
CA ARG A 180 14.81 15.38 0.43
C ARG A 180 14.46 16.29 -0.73
N ALA A 181 14.07 17.54 -0.45
CA ALA A 181 13.92 18.52 -1.51
C ALA A 181 15.23 18.51 -2.30
N SER A 182 15.15 18.18 -3.59
CA SER A 182 16.27 18.41 -4.49
C SER A 182 16.59 19.88 -4.31
N ALA A 183 17.79 20.21 -3.83
CA ALA A 183 18.27 21.57 -3.91
C ALA A 183 18.08 21.98 -5.37
N ALA A 184 17.20 22.96 -5.62
CA ALA A 184 16.94 23.44 -6.95
C ALA A 184 18.30 23.75 -7.59
N GLN A 185 18.64 23.01 -8.64
CA GLN A 185 19.75 23.35 -9.52
C GLN A 185 19.31 24.47 -10.45
#